data_AF-A0AAV9C8W7-F1
#
_entry.id   AF-A0AAV9C8W7-F1
#
_cell.length_a   1.000
_cell.length_b   1.000
_cell.length_c   1.000
_cell.angle_alpha   90.00
_cell.angle_beta   90.00
_cell.angle_gamma   90.00
#
_symmetry.space_group_name_H-M   'P 1'
#
loop_
_entity.id
_entity.type
_entity.pdbx_description
1 polymer ?
#
loop_
_entity_poly.entity_id
_entity_poly.type
_entity_poly.pdbx_seq_one_letter_code
_entity_poly.pdbx_strand_id
1 'polypeptide(L)'
;MRNDTIQTQTNREMGSLYAEPANGFHAKNTKGQVITCKAAVLWGPKEAFTIEDVEVHPPQKMEVRIKVICTSICHTDLGAWNALNEAHRAFPRILGHEAAGIVESVGEGVVDLSEGDHVVPVFNGECGECVYCISSKTNLCERYRVDPTRCVMTGDSKTRFFTKKGGQPIYHFLNTSTFTEYTVLDSACVVKINPNAPIEKMSLLSCGVTTGVGAAWNTANVKNGSSVAVFGLGAVGLAANLSLRSSMSVLWL
;
A
#
# COMPACT_ATOMS: atom_id res chain seq x y z
N MET A 1 -14.22 -24.50 42.60
CA MET A 1 -15.28 -23.78 41.88
C MET A 1 -14.67 -22.56 41.21
N ARG A 2 -14.85 -22.48 39.87
CA ARG A 2 -14.65 -21.33 38.96
C ARG A 2 -13.21 -20.90 38.66
N ASN A 3 -12.71 -21.34 37.49
CA ASN A 3 -12.19 -20.40 36.46
C ASN A 3 -11.87 -20.99 35.06
N ASP A 4 -12.23 -22.23 34.75
CA ASP A 4 -11.90 -22.84 33.44
C ASP A 4 -12.91 -22.60 32.30
N THR A 5 -13.83 -21.64 32.43
CA THR A 5 -14.95 -21.46 31.48
C THR A 5 -14.89 -20.21 30.60
N ILE A 6 -13.87 -19.36 30.75
CA ILE A 6 -13.77 -18.09 29.97
C ILE A 6 -12.96 -18.25 28.68
N GLN A 7 -12.06 -19.24 28.58
CA GLN A 7 -11.21 -19.41 27.39
C GLN A 7 -11.85 -20.19 26.22
N THR A 8 -12.98 -20.86 26.44
CA THR A 8 -13.59 -21.73 25.41
C THR A 8 -14.69 -21.05 24.59
N GLN A 9 -15.16 -19.86 24.99
CA GLN A 9 -16.16 -19.10 24.23
C GLN A 9 -15.55 -18.11 23.22
N THR A 10 -14.38 -17.52 23.49
CA THR A 10 -13.73 -16.56 22.58
C THR A 10 -13.17 -17.20 21.30
N ASN A 11 -12.79 -18.48 21.35
CA ASN A 11 -12.30 -19.20 20.17
C ASN A 11 -13.41 -19.66 19.22
N ARG A 12 -14.68 -19.68 19.66
CA ARG A 12 -15.80 -20.13 18.82
C ARG A 12 -16.45 -19.00 18.02
N GLU A 13 -16.34 -17.75 18.49
CA GLU A 13 -16.85 -16.57 17.79
C GLU A 13 -15.84 -15.96 16.81
N MET A 14 -14.53 -16.16 17.00
CA MET A 14 -13.53 -15.75 15.98
C MET A 14 -13.52 -16.67 14.76
N GLY A 15 -14.00 -17.92 14.87
CA GLY A 15 -13.98 -18.91 13.79
C GLY A 15 -14.91 -18.61 12.61
N SER A 16 -15.90 -17.72 12.76
CA SER A 16 -16.86 -17.38 11.69
C SER A 16 -16.49 -16.12 10.88
N LEU A 17 -15.50 -15.34 11.32
CA LEU A 17 -14.93 -14.22 10.55
C LEU A 17 -13.88 -14.68 9.53
N TYR A 18 -13.39 -15.93 9.65
CA TYR A 18 -12.52 -16.58 8.68
C TYR A 18 -13.32 -17.40 7.66
N ALA A 19 -14.42 -16.82 7.16
CA ALA A 19 -15.13 -17.37 6.03
C ALA A 19 -14.15 -17.49 4.85
N GLU A 20 -14.08 -18.71 4.32
CA GLU A 20 -13.34 -19.25 3.16
C GLU A 20 -12.34 -18.34 2.42
N PRO A 21 -11.16 -18.86 2.01
CA PRO A 21 -10.29 -18.12 1.12
C PRO A 21 -11.13 -17.69 -0.08
N ALA A 22 -11.14 -16.39 -0.36
CA ALA A 22 -11.88 -15.79 -1.46
C ALA A 22 -11.30 -16.27 -2.81
N ASN A 23 -11.45 -17.55 -3.11
CA ASN A 23 -11.13 -18.22 -4.36
C ASN A 23 -12.14 -17.86 -5.46
N GLY A 24 -13.04 -16.90 -5.23
CA GLY A 24 -13.90 -16.27 -6.23
C GLY A 24 -13.20 -15.19 -7.07
N PHE A 25 -11.87 -15.24 -7.20
CA PHE A 25 -11.13 -14.34 -8.08
C PHE A 25 -11.38 -14.73 -9.56
N HIS A 26 -12.48 -14.24 -10.13
CA HIS A 26 -12.81 -14.42 -11.54
C HIS A 26 -12.20 -13.31 -12.42
N ALA A 27 -10.86 -13.21 -12.46
CA ALA A 27 -10.10 -12.26 -13.31
C ALA A 27 -10.56 -12.25 -14.78
N LYS A 28 -10.95 -13.43 -15.27
CA LYS A 28 -11.15 -13.68 -16.70
C LYS A 28 -12.23 -12.82 -17.35
N ASN A 29 -13.16 -12.23 -16.58
CA ASN A 29 -14.28 -11.47 -17.13
C ASN A 29 -14.14 -9.94 -17.01
N THR A 30 -13.06 -9.42 -16.40
CA THR A 30 -12.89 -7.98 -16.15
C THR A 30 -11.68 -7.36 -16.84
N LYS A 31 -10.80 -8.18 -17.42
CA LYS A 31 -9.62 -7.73 -18.16
C LYS A 31 -9.99 -6.79 -19.31
N GLY A 32 -9.34 -5.63 -19.37
CA GLY A 32 -9.57 -4.62 -20.40
C GLY A 32 -10.90 -3.86 -20.29
N GLN A 33 -11.71 -4.16 -19.27
CA GLN A 33 -12.99 -3.51 -19.00
C GLN A 33 -12.89 -2.58 -17.79
N VAL A 34 -13.80 -1.61 -17.71
CA VAL A 34 -14.00 -0.79 -16.50
C VAL A 34 -14.63 -1.67 -15.41
N ILE A 35 -14.10 -1.59 -14.19
CA ILE A 35 -14.67 -2.26 -13.01
C ILE A 35 -15.44 -1.24 -12.19
N THR A 36 -16.68 -1.55 -11.79
CA THR A 36 -17.34 -0.83 -10.70
C THR A 36 -17.01 -1.52 -9.38
N CYS A 37 -16.51 -0.78 -8.39
CA CYS A 37 -16.24 -1.31 -7.05
C CYS A 37 -16.42 -0.26 -5.96
N LYS A 38 -16.31 -0.67 -4.69
CA LYS A 38 -16.33 0.26 -3.55
C LYS A 38 -14.97 0.93 -3.35
N ALA A 39 -15.01 2.22 -3.04
CA ALA A 39 -13.86 2.98 -2.57
C ALA A 39 -14.25 3.96 -1.46
N ALA A 40 -13.29 4.26 -0.58
CA ALA A 40 -13.43 5.34 0.41
C ALA A 40 -12.88 6.63 -0.21
N VAL A 41 -13.79 7.52 -0.60
CA VAL A 41 -13.47 8.78 -1.28
C VAL A 41 -13.39 9.91 -0.26
N LEU A 42 -12.34 10.71 -0.37
CA LEU A 42 -12.17 11.94 0.40
C LEU A 42 -12.49 13.14 -0.47
N TRP A 43 -13.57 13.86 -0.17
CA TRP A 43 -14.08 14.98 -0.95
C TRP A 43 -13.42 16.32 -0.62
N GLY A 44 -12.91 16.44 0.60
CA GLY A 44 -12.30 17.66 1.07
C GLY A 44 -11.42 17.42 2.29
N PRO A 45 -10.64 18.45 2.69
CA PRO A 45 -9.76 18.36 3.84
C PRO A 45 -10.56 18.15 5.13
N LYS A 46 -10.16 17.16 5.93
CA LYS A 46 -10.77 16.79 7.23
C LYS A 46 -12.22 16.30 7.15
N GLU A 47 -12.76 16.09 5.95
CA GLU A 47 -14.09 15.50 5.80
C GLU A 47 -14.07 14.01 6.11
N ALA A 48 -15.21 13.45 6.52
CA ALA A 48 -15.32 12.00 6.63
C ALA A 48 -15.19 11.36 5.24
N PHE A 49 -14.53 10.21 5.16
CA PHE A 49 -14.54 9.41 3.93
C PHE A 49 -15.97 8.93 3.64
N THR A 50 -16.38 8.99 2.38
CA THR A 50 -17.62 8.41 1.90
C THR A 50 -17.33 7.10 1.17
N ILE A 51 -18.10 6.05 1.47
CA ILE A 51 -17.99 4.78 0.73
C ILE A 51 -18.88 4.87 -0.51
N GLU A 52 -18.26 4.87 -1.68
CA GLU A 52 -18.93 5.09 -2.95
C GLU A 52 -18.66 3.98 -3.97
N ASP A 53 -19.60 3.82 -4.90
CA ASP A 53 -19.32 3.06 -6.12
C ASP A 53 -18.51 3.94 -7.08
N VAL A 54 -17.30 3.48 -7.38
CA VAL A 54 -16.39 4.13 -8.33
C VAL A 54 -16.13 3.22 -9.54
N GLU A 55 -15.79 3.84 -10.65
CA GLU A 55 -15.33 3.18 -11.87
C GLU A 55 -13.80 3.20 -11.90
N VAL A 56 -13.21 2.02 -11.97
CA VAL A 56 -11.78 1.78 -12.09
C VAL A 56 -11.48 1.33 -13.51
N HIS A 57 -10.84 2.22 -14.27
CA HIS A 57 -10.46 1.95 -15.65
C HIS A 57 -9.40 0.83 -15.74
N PRO A 58 -9.32 0.12 -16.88
CA PRO A 58 -8.29 -0.90 -17.09
C PRO A 58 -6.88 -0.28 -17.07
N PRO A 59 -5.85 -1.07 -16.73
CA PRO A 59 -4.46 -0.61 -16.76
C PRO A 59 -4.02 -0.32 -18.20
N GLN A 60 -3.28 0.77 -18.39
CA GLN A 60 -2.62 1.11 -19.65
C GLN A 60 -1.20 0.53 -19.71
N LYS A 61 -0.43 0.93 -20.74
CA LYS A 61 0.97 0.52 -20.90
C LYS A 61 1.79 0.74 -19.63
N MET A 62 2.54 -0.28 -19.23
CA MET A 62 3.35 -0.33 -18.00
C MET A 62 2.54 -0.19 -16.69
N GLU A 63 1.22 -0.35 -16.71
CA GLU A 63 0.38 -0.31 -15.52
C GLU A 63 -0.14 -1.70 -15.13
N VAL A 64 -0.52 -1.84 -13.87
CA VAL A 64 -1.09 -3.04 -13.29
C VAL A 64 -2.32 -2.67 -12.50
N ARG A 65 -3.41 -3.41 -12.69
CA ARG A 65 -4.59 -3.32 -11.82
C ARG A 65 -4.54 -4.44 -10.81
N ILE A 66 -4.73 -4.12 -9.53
CA ILE A 66 -4.72 -5.07 -8.43
C ILE A 66 -6.07 -5.08 -7.74
N LYS A 67 -6.49 -6.27 -7.27
CA LYS A 67 -7.53 -6.42 -6.27
C LYS A 67 -6.88 -6.27 -4.89
N VAL A 68 -7.31 -5.28 -4.13
CA VAL A 68 -6.80 -5.06 -2.77
C VAL A 68 -7.45 -6.09 -1.84
N ILE A 69 -6.62 -6.82 -1.09
CA ILE A 69 -7.08 -7.83 -0.10
C ILE A 69 -7.08 -7.24 1.29
N CYS A 70 -6.04 -6.48 1.64
CA CYS A 70 -5.99 -5.72 2.88
C CYS A 70 -5.25 -4.39 2.67
N THR A 71 -5.60 -3.40 3.48
CA THR A 71 -4.91 -2.12 3.54
C THR A 71 -4.89 -1.62 4.98
N SER A 72 -3.84 -0.90 5.37
CA SER A 72 -3.67 -0.28 6.69
C SER A 72 -3.64 1.24 6.60
N ILE A 73 -3.86 1.89 7.74
CA ILE A 73 -3.80 3.35 7.88
C ILE A 73 -2.42 3.72 8.40
N CYS A 74 -1.73 4.60 7.68
CA CYS A 74 -0.48 5.19 8.11
C CYS A 74 -0.66 6.67 8.47
N HIS A 75 0.23 7.19 9.31
CA HIS A 75 0.22 8.60 9.71
C HIS A 75 0.35 9.56 8.51
N THR A 76 0.98 9.12 7.42
CA THR A 76 1.05 9.87 6.16
C THR A 76 -0.34 10.06 5.53
N ASP A 77 -1.22 9.05 5.60
CA ASP A 77 -2.61 9.19 5.15
C ASP A 77 -3.37 10.21 6.01
N LEU A 78 -3.15 10.19 7.33
CA LEU A 78 -3.73 11.18 8.26
C LEU A 78 -3.24 12.61 7.96
N GLY A 79 -1.96 12.77 7.60
CA GLY A 79 -1.39 14.05 7.18
C GLY A 79 -2.03 14.57 5.89
N ALA A 80 -2.29 13.68 4.93
CA ALA A 80 -3.00 14.00 3.69
C ALA A 80 -4.47 14.33 3.94
N TRP A 81 -5.16 13.56 4.79
CA TRP A 81 -6.54 13.83 5.21
C TRP A 81 -6.69 15.21 5.86
N ASN A 82 -5.74 15.58 6.72
CA ASN A 82 -5.73 16.90 7.35
C ASN A 82 -5.34 18.05 6.40
N ALA A 83 -4.82 17.75 5.20
CA ALA A 83 -4.32 18.71 4.22
C ALA A 83 -3.28 19.70 4.79
N LEU A 84 -2.44 19.21 5.72
CA LEU A 84 -1.44 20.04 6.43
C LEU A 84 -0.39 20.63 5.48
N ASN A 85 -0.11 19.94 4.37
CA ASN A 85 0.81 20.37 3.34
C ASN A 85 0.03 20.64 2.03
N GLU A 86 0.35 21.74 1.35
CA GLU A 86 -0.18 22.07 0.01
C GLU A 86 0.00 20.93 -0.98
N ALA A 87 1.10 20.17 -0.86
CA ALA A 87 1.38 19.04 -1.71
C ALA A 87 0.27 17.96 -1.68
N HIS A 88 -0.54 17.88 -0.62
CA HIS A 88 -1.62 16.89 -0.51
C HIS A 88 -3.02 17.44 -0.85
N ARG A 89 -3.15 18.71 -1.26
CA ARG A 89 -4.44 19.38 -1.52
C ARG A 89 -5.01 19.09 -2.92
N ALA A 90 -5.25 17.82 -3.23
CA ALA A 90 -5.98 17.40 -4.43
C ALA A 90 -7.22 16.62 -3.99
N PHE A 91 -8.41 17.07 -4.40
CA PHE A 91 -9.69 16.44 -4.05
C PHE A 91 -10.67 16.48 -5.23
N PRO A 92 -11.60 15.52 -5.37
CA PRO A 92 -11.74 14.32 -4.54
C PRO A 92 -10.58 13.33 -4.74
N ARG A 93 -10.25 12.52 -3.74
CA ARG A 93 -9.07 11.62 -3.75
C ARG A 93 -9.33 10.30 -3.05
N ILE A 94 -8.76 9.21 -3.57
CA ILE A 94 -8.67 7.93 -2.85
C ILE A 94 -7.28 7.85 -2.23
N LEU A 95 -7.22 7.81 -0.89
CA LEU A 95 -5.95 7.69 -0.14
C LEU A 95 -5.51 6.22 -0.01
N GLY A 96 -4.53 5.97 0.87
CA GLY A 96 -4.02 4.64 1.15
C GLY A 96 -2.77 4.32 0.33
N HIS A 97 -1.74 3.89 1.04
CA HIS A 97 -0.46 3.46 0.45
C HIS A 97 0.17 2.27 1.16
N GLU A 98 -0.54 1.69 2.13
CA GLU A 98 -0.15 0.44 2.76
C GLU A 98 -1.14 -0.66 2.43
N ALA A 99 -0.78 -1.62 1.56
CA ALA A 99 -1.69 -2.69 1.17
C ALA A 99 -1.00 -3.97 0.73
N ALA A 100 -1.79 -5.02 0.58
CA ALA A 100 -1.43 -6.21 -0.16
C ALA A 100 -2.62 -6.64 -1.02
N GLY A 101 -2.31 -7.21 -2.18
CA GLY A 101 -3.30 -7.50 -3.18
C GLY A 101 -2.89 -8.62 -4.12
N ILE A 102 -3.79 -8.91 -5.05
CA ILE A 102 -3.58 -9.89 -6.10
C ILE A 102 -3.70 -9.15 -7.43
N VAL A 103 -2.75 -9.37 -8.33
CA VAL A 103 -2.79 -8.78 -9.68
C VAL A 103 -4.05 -9.26 -10.39
N GLU A 104 -4.87 -8.30 -10.84
CA GLU A 104 -6.08 -8.59 -11.60
C GLU A 104 -5.84 -8.60 -13.10
N SER A 105 -5.14 -7.59 -13.62
CA SER A 105 -4.72 -7.52 -15.00
C SER A 105 -3.48 -6.65 -15.13
N VAL A 106 -2.71 -6.91 -16.18
CA VAL A 106 -1.52 -6.13 -16.54
C VAL A 106 -1.74 -5.46 -17.88
N GLY A 107 -1.22 -4.25 -18.02
CA GLY A 107 -1.20 -3.54 -19.29
C GLY A 107 -0.02 -3.94 -20.18
N GLU A 108 0.01 -3.36 -21.39
CA GLU A 108 1.06 -3.63 -22.37
C GLU A 108 2.47 -3.33 -21.80
N GLY A 109 3.44 -4.21 -22.06
CA GLY A 109 4.85 -3.99 -21.70
C GLY A 109 5.24 -4.41 -20.28
N VAL A 110 4.29 -4.77 -19.42
CA VAL A 110 4.58 -5.40 -18.12
C VAL A 110 5.05 -6.83 -18.36
N VAL A 111 6.24 -7.18 -17.85
CA VAL A 111 6.90 -8.47 -18.13
C VAL A 111 7.20 -9.31 -16.88
N ASP A 112 7.20 -8.68 -15.72
CA ASP A 112 7.63 -9.24 -14.43
C ASP A 112 6.46 -9.52 -13.47
N LEU A 113 5.24 -9.12 -13.86
CA LEU A 113 4.00 -9.35 -13.14
C LEU A 113 2.97 -10.05 -14.04
N SER A 114 2.15 -10.90 -13.43
CA SER A 114 1.09 -11.64 -14.13
C SER A 114 -0.17 -11.74 -13.27
N GLU A 115 -1.30 -11.96 -13.92
CA GLU A 115 -2.59 -12.20 -13.24
C GLU A 115 -2.46 -13.30 -12.19
N GLY A 116 -3.00 -13.06 -10.99
CA GLY A 116 -2.91 -13.97 -9.86
C GLY A 116 -1.66 -13.82 -8.99
N ASP A 117 -0.67 -13.02 -9.39
CA ASP A 117 0.49 -12.75 -8.53
C ASP A 117 0.07 -12.01 -7.26
N HIS A 118 0.58 -12.47 -6.12
CA HIS A 118 0.47 -11.76 -4.86
C HIS A 118 1.47 -10.60 -4.85
N VAL A 119 1.01 -9.42 -4.49
CA VAL A 119 1.79 -8.19 -4.60
C VAL A 119 1.58 -7.25 -3.41
N VAL A 120 2.58 -6.40 -3.18
CA VAL A 120 2.45 -5.20 -2.36
C VAL A 120 2.70 -3.97 -3.24
N PRO A 121 1.83 -2.96 -3.22
CA PRO A 121 2.11 -1.67 -3.84
C PRO A 121 3.16 -0.92 -3.02
N VAL A 122 4.02 -0.15 -3.65
CA VAL A 122 5.03 0.69 -2.97
C VAL A 122 4.90 2.13 -3.43
N PHE A 123 4.89 3.05 -2.46
CA PHE A 123 4.73 4.49 -2.74
C PHE A 123 5.96 5.12 -3.40
N ASN A 124 7.10 4.45 -3.30
CA ASN A 124 8.38 4.84 -3.92
C ASN A 124 8.85 3.68 -4.79
N GLY A 125 8.58 3.77 -6.10
CA GLY A 125 8.84 2.72 -7.07
C GLY A 125 10.27 2.69 -7.61
N GLU A 126 10.53 1.71 -8.48
CA GLU A 126 11.84 1.41 -9.07
C GLU A 126 11.69 1.03 -10.55
N CYS A 127 12.27 1.82 -11.47
CA CYS A 127 12.22 1.50 -12.90
C CYS A 127 13.34 0.57 -13.39
N GLY A 128 14.36 0.31 -12.57
CA GLY A 128 15.50 -0.55 -12.91
C GLY A 128 16.52 0.05 -13.89
N GLU A 129 16.20 1.14 -14.61
CA GLU A 129 17.01 1.66 -15.72
C GLU A 129 17.61 3.06 -15.50
N CYS A 130 17.01 3.90 -14.65
CA CYS A 130 17.54 5.26 -14.43
C CYS A 130 18.84 5.25 -13.61
N VAL A 131 19.60 6.35 -13.68
CA VAL A 131 20.90 6.47 -12.98
C VAL A 131 20.80 6.23 -11.46
N TYR A 132 19.63 6.50 -10.87
CA TYR A 132 19.39 6.24 -9.45
C TYR A 132 19.06 4.77 -9.17
N CYS A 133 18.30 4.09 -10.04
CA CYS A 133 17.98 2.66 -9.86
C CYS A 133 19.21 1.77 -10.05
N ILE A 134 20.11 2.10 -10.98
CA ILE A 134 21.37 1.35 -11.16
C ILE A 134 22.42 1.67 -10.09
N SER A 135 22.18 2.69 -9.25
CA SER A 135 23.09 3.12 -8.20
C SER A 135 22.88 2.32 -6.92
N SER A 136 23.95 1.84 -6.31
CA SER A 136 23.90 1.17 -5.01
C SER A 136 23.71 2.13 -3.81
N LYS A 137 23.57 3.44 -4.05
CA LYS A 137 23.58 4.48 -3.00
C LYS A 137 22.22 5.06 -2.67
N THR A 138 21.22 4.82 -3.50
CA THR A 138 19.89 5.44 -3.37
C THR A 138 18.81 4.49 -3.85
N ASN A 139 17.62 4.61 -3.28
CA ASN A 139 16.40 3.97 -3.75
C ASN A 139 15.41 5.00 -4.34
N LEU A 140 15.83 6.24 -4.56
CA LEU A 140 14.97 7.31 -5.05
C LEU A 140 14.97 7.32 -6.58
N CYS A 141 14.09 6.52 -7.18
CA CYS A 141 13.91 6.48 -8.62
C CYS A 141 13.67 7.87 -9.23
N GLU A 142 14.22 8.13 -10.41
CA GLU A 142 14.05 9.41 -11.09
C GLU A 142 12.58 9.67 -11.45
N ARG A 143 11.87 8.62 -11.87
CA ARG A 143 10.53 8.69 -12.42
C ARG A 143 9.43 8.35 -11.41
N TYR A 144 9.68 7.33 -10.60
CA TYR A 144 8.68 6.71 -9.71
C TYR A 144 8.96 6.92 -8.22
N ARG A 145 9.90 7.80 -7.85
CA ARG A 145 10.02 8.20 -6.44
C ARG A 145 8.72 8.81 -5.94
N VAL A 146 8.54 8.77 -4.63
CA VAL A 146 7.40 9.40 -3.98
C VAL A 146 7.32 10.89 -4.35
N ASP A 147 6.15 11.29 -4.85
CA ASP A 147 5.81 12.68 -5.15
C ASP A 147 4.43 12.99 -4.56
N PRO A 148 4.39 13.63 -3.39
CA PRO A 148 3.16 14.08 -2.73
C PRO A 148 2.20 14.85 -3.64
N THR A 149 2.74 15.64 -4.59
CA THR A 149 1.99 16.52 -5.48
C THR A 149 1.34 15.78 -6.65
N ARG A 150 1.83 14.57 -6.97
CA ARG A 150 1.30 13.76 -8.06
C ARG A 150 -0.07 13.20 -7.70
N CYS A 151 -1.04 13.47 -8.55
CA CYS A 151 -2.45 13.09 -8.36
C CYS A 151 -3.00 12.20 -9.48
N VAL A 152 -2.14 11.79 -10.43
CA VAL A 152 -2.48 11.06 -11.66
C VAL A 152 -1.39 10.04 -12.00
N MET A 153 -1.70 9.12 -12.91
CA MET A 153 -0.74 8.12 -13.41
C MET A 153 0.45 8.78 -14.12
N THR A 154 1.62 8.14 -14.03
CA THR A 154 2.87 8.69 -14.59
C THR A 154 2.91 8.63 -16.12
N GLY A 155 2.25 7.63 -16.72
CA GLY A 155 2.32 7.37 -18.15
C GLY A 155 1.58 8.40 -19.03
N ASP A 156 0.39 8.81 -18.60
CA ASP A 156 -0.51 9.67 -19.40
C ASP A 156 -1.05 10.89 -18.65
N SER A 157 -0.64 11.10 -17.40
CA SER A 157 -1.12 12.19 -16.55
C SER A 157 -2.65 12.21 -16.36
N LYS A 158 -3.31 11.03 -16.43
CA LYS A 158 -4.74 10.88 -16.15
C LYS A 158 -4.99 10.04 -14.91
N THR A 159 -6.18 10.19 -14.34
CA THR A 159 -6.66 9.26 -13.32
C THR A 159 -7.19 7.96 -13.95
N ARG A 160 -7.36 6.94 -13.12
CA ARG A 160 -8.06 5.69 -13.43
C ARG A 160 -9.37 5.56 -12.65
N PHE A 161 -9.69 6.54 -11.81
CA PHE A 161 -10.85 6.55 -10.93
C PHE A 161 -11.84 7.62 -11.33
N PHE A 162 -13.10 7.22 -11.46
CA PHE A 162 -14.21 8.12 -11.73
C PHE A 162 -15.39 7.77 -10.81
N THR A 163 -16.18 8.76 -10.41
CA THR A 163 -17.45 8.47 -9.73
C THR A 163 -18.37 7.73 -10.69
N LYS A 164 -19.02 6.65 -10.25
CA LYS A 164 -20.02 5.96 -11.08
C LYS A 164 -21.16 6.89 -11.47
N LYS A 165 -21.55 7.77 -10.56
CA LYS A 165 -22.57 8.79 -10.80
C LYS A 165 -21.91 10.07 -11.29
N GLY A 166 -22.10 10.38 -12.57
CA GLY A 166 -21.66 11.64 -13.17
C GLY A 166 -20.24 11.65 -13.73
N GLY A 167 -19.45 10.58 -13.55
CA GLY A 167 -18.14 10.44 -14.17
C GLY A 167 -17.11 11.48 -13.71
N GLN A 168 -17.23 11.99 -12.49
CA GLN A 168 -16.29 12.97 -11.96
C GLN A 168 -14.95 12.29 -11.68
N PRO A 169 -13.81 12.85 -12.13
CA PRO A 169 -12.49 12.28 -11.86
C PRO A 169 -12.15 12.32 -10.37
N ILE A 170 -11.53 11.25 -9.88
CA ILE A 170 -11.02 11.14 -8.50
C ILE A 170 -9.50 10.95 -8.57
N TYR A 171 -8.76 11.70 -7.77
CA TYR A 171 -7.29 11.70 -7.84
C TYR A 171 -6.65 10.49 -7.15
N HIS A 172 -5.47 10.11 -7.67
CA HIS A 172 -4.56 9.12 -7.11
C HIS A 172 -3.74 9.69 -5.95
N PHE A 173 -3.22 8.82 -5.08
CA PHE A 173 -2.41 9.16 -3.92
C PHE A 173 -1.16 8.27 -3.86
N LEU A 174 0.01 8.91 -3.82
CA LEU A 174 1.33 8.28 -3.65
C LEU A 174 1.60 7.06 -4.54
N ASN A 175 1.19 7.12 -5.80
CA ASN A 175 1.30 6.03 -6.77
C ASN A 175 0.48 4.75 -6.45
N THR A 176 -0.35 4.75 -5.41
CA THR A 176 -0.97 3.53 -4.87
C THR A 176 -2.49 3.56 -4.75
N SER A 177 -3.06 4.56 -4.07
CA SER A 177 -4.50 4.68 -3.78
C SER A 177 -5.18 3.37 -3.36
N THR A 178 -4.91 2.89 -2.15
CA THR A 178 -5.33 1.55 -1.70
C THR A 178 -6.63 1.50 -0.92
N PHE A 179 -7.27 2.64 -0.63
CA PHE A 179 -8.60 2.69 0.01
C PHE A 179 -9.73 2.43 -0.99
N THR A 180 -9.62 1.34 -1.75
CA THR A 180 -10.53 0.88 -2.80
C THR A 180 -10.36 -0.61 -2.99
N GLU A 181 -11.40 -1.32 -3.43
CA GLU A 181 -11.32 -2.75 -3.71
C GLU A 181 -10.41 -3.07 -4.91
N TYR A 182 -10.31 -2.14 -5.87
CA TYR A 182 -9.39 -2.24 -7.01
C TYR A 182 -8.65 -0.91 -7.23
N THR A 183 -7.36 -0.99 -7.52
CA THR A 183 -6.53 0.16 -7.85
C THR A 183 -5.61 -0.15 -9.03
N VAL A 184 -5.18 0.90 -9.75
CA VAL A 184 -4.24 0.82 -10.86
C VAL A 184 -2.96 1.55 -10.47
N LEU A 185 -1.82 0.91 -10.69
CA LEU A 185 -0.50 1.45 -10.37
C LEU A 185 0.42 1.34 -11.59
N ASP A 186 1.44 2.18 -11.64
CA ASP A 186 2.60 1.92 -12.49
C ASP A 186 3.26 0.61 -12.00
N SER A 187 3.62 -0.29 -12.92
CA SER A 187 4.25 -1.60 -12.60
C SER A 187 5.51 -1.45 -11.73
N ALA A 188 6.30 -0.41 -11.97
CA ALA A 188 7.47 -0.03 -11.16
C ALA A 188 7.14 0.25 -9.67
N CYS A 189 5.87 0.45 -9.32
CA CYS A 189 5.37 0.69 -7.97
C CYS A 189 4.68 -0.56 -7.38
N VAL A 190 4.93 -1.75 -7.93
CA VAL A 190 4.33 -3.01 -7.47
C VAL A 190 5.43 -4.05 -7.28
N VAL A 191 5.49 -4.64 -6.09
CA VAL A 191 6.46 -5.69 -5.77
C VAL A 191 5.75 -7.03 -5.64
N LYS A 192 6.15 -8.00 -6.46
CA LYS A 192 5.74 -9.40 -6.34
C LYS A 192 6.27 -10.01 -5.05
N ILE A 193 5.39 -10.69 -4.32
CA ILE A 193 5.73 -11.38 -3.07
C ILE A 193 5.50 -12.88 -3.19
N ASN A 194 6.02 -13.63 -2.23
CA ASN A 194 5.82 -15.07 -2.15
C ASN A 194 4.32 -15.39 -2.00
N PRO A 195 3.70 -16.20 -2.88
CA PRO A 195 2.27 -16.51 -2.81
C PRO A 195 1.87 -17.25 -1.53
N ASN A 196 2.81 -17.90 -0.84
CA ASN A 196 2.57 -18.58 0.43
C ASN A 196 2.66 -17.64 1.64
N ALA A 197 3.02 -16.37 1.46
CA ALA A 197 3.02 -15.39 2.53
C ALA A 197 1.58 -15.08 2.96
N PRO A 198 1.31 -14.90 4.28
CA PRO A 198 -0.02 -14.54 4.77
C PRO A 198 -0.39 -13.12 4.31
N ILE A 199 -1.07 -13.02 3.17
CA ILE A 199 -1.32 -11.77 2.43
C ILE A 199 -1.99 -10.71 3.30
N GLU A 200 -2.87 -11.12 4.22
CA GLU A 200 -3.57 -10.25 5.16
C GLU A 200 -2.65 -9.49 6.12
N LYS A 201 -1.39 -9.94 6.27
CA LYS A 201 -0.36 -9.28 7.08
C LYS A 201 0.67 -8.52 6.26
N MET A 202 0.66 -8.67 4.94
CA MET A 202 1.72 -8.14 4.07
C MET A 202 1.61 -6.63 3.83
N SER A 203 0.45 -6.00 4.11
CA SER A 203 0.29 -4.55 3.93
C SER A 203 1.35 -3.74 4.70
N LEU A 204 1.77 -4.21 5.87
CA LEU A 204 2.76 -3.53 6.69
C LEU A 204 4.14 -3.42 6.02
N LEU A 205 4.44 -4.29 5.05
CA LEU A 205 5.71 -4.26 4.31
C LEU A 205 5.79 -3.12 3.29
N SER A 206 4.66 -2.53 2.90
CA SER A 206 4.64 -1.48 1.87
C SER A 206 5.01 -0.07 2.35
N CYS A 207 5.07 0.19 3.67
CA CYS A 207 5.59 1.45 4.19
C CYS A 207 6.21 1.36 5.59
N GLY A 208 5.41 1.42 6.65
CA GLY A 208 5.92 1.72 7.99
C GLY A 208 6.99 0.74 8.51
N VAL A 209 6.78 -0.57 8.33
CA VAL A 209 7.70 -1.58 8.85
C VAL A 209 9.02 -1.57 8.09
N THR A 210 8.98 -1.59 6.76
CA THR A 210 10.19 -1.60 5.93
C THR A 210 10.98 -0.30 6.05
N THR A 211 10.30 0.82 6.26
CA THR A 211 10.94 2.11 6.57
C THR A 211 11.73 2.04 7.88
N GLY A 212 11.13 1.51 8.95
CA GLY A 212 11.82 1.37 10.24
C GLY A 212 13.00 0.42 10.20
N VAL A 213 12.80 -0.77 9.63
CA VAL A 213 13.85 -1.79 9.45
C VAL A 213 14.99 -1.24 8.58
N GLY A 214 14.67 -0.64 7.44
CA GLY A 214 15.65 -0.06 6.52
C GLY A 214 16.43 1.10 7.13
N ALA A 215 15.78 1.94 7.94
CA ALA A 215 16.46 3.01 8.67
C ALA A 215 17.54 2.46 9.61
N ALA A 216 17.25 1.37 10.33
CA ALA A 216 18.19 0.74 11.24
C ALA A 216 19.32 -0.01 10.49
N TRP A 217 18.97 -0.86 9.54
CA TRP A 217 19.92 -1.76 8.87
C TRP A 217 20.73 -1.10 7.75
N ASN A 218 20.08 -0.30 6.92
CA ASN A 218 20.68 0.19 5.68
C ASN A 218 21.24 1.61 5.84
N THR A 219 20.50 2.50 6.53
CA THR A 219 20.89 3.90 6.68
C THR A 219 21.80 4.12 7.88
N ALA A 220 21.33 3.78 9.08
CA ALA A 220 22.13 3.90 10.30
C ALA A 220 23.21 2.81 10.39
N ASN A 221 23.02 1.70 9.67
CA ASN A 221 23.98 0.59 9.58
C ASN A 221 24.40 0.08 10.96
N VAL A 222 23.40 -0.07 11.85
CA VAL A 222 23.58 -0.40 13.25
C VAL A 222 24.35 -1.72 13.40
N LYS A 223 25.37 -1.72 14.27
CA LYS A 223 26.24 -2.89 14.51
C LYS A 223 25.94 -3.53 15.85
N ASN A 224 26.13 -4.85 15.94
CA ASN A 224 26.03 -5.58 17.20
C ASN A 224 26.87 -4.90 18.30
N GLY A 225 26.31 -4.82 19.51
CA GLY A 225 26.92 -4.12 20.65
C GLY A 225 26.76 -2.59 20.67
N SER A 226 26.20 -1.96 19.63
CA SER A 226 25.88 -0.52 19.71
C SER A 226 24.78 -0.25 20.74
N SER A 227 24.80 0.96 21.30
CA SER A 227 23.65 1.54 22.00
C SER A 227 22.84 2.39 21.03
N VAL A 228 21.52 2.20 21.01
CA VAL A 228 20.61 2.88 20.07
C VAL A 228 19.52 3.63 20.85
N ALA A 229 19.28 4.87 20.44
CA ALA A 229 18.13 5.66 20.85
C ALA A 229 17.13 5.75 19.67
N VAL A 230 15.86 5.47 19.94
CA VAL A 230 14.78 5.57 18.94
C VAL A 230 13.79 6.63 19.40
N PHE A 231 13.71 7.73 18.66
CA PHE A 231 12.76 8.82 18.95
C PHE A 231 11.44 8.55 18.22
N GLY A 232 10.39 8.30 19.00
CA GLY A 232 9.04 8.02 18.49
C GLY A 232 8.70 6.53 18.46
N LEU A 233 7.53 6.18 19.00
CA LEU A 233 7.11 4.79 19.24
C LEU A 233 5.92 4.36 18.36
N GLY A 234 5.76 4.99 17.21
CA GLY A 234 4.81 4.54 16.18
C GLY A 234 5.30 3.31 15.41
N ALA A 235 4.57 2.89 14.38
CA ALA A 235 4.90 1.68 13.60
C ALA A 235 6.35 1.66 13.08
N VAL A 236 6.85 2.80 12.58
CA VAL A 236 8.23 2.94 12.09
C VAL A 236 9.26 2.75 13.21
N GLY A 237 9.08 3.42 14.35
CA GLY A 237 10.02 3.33 15.48
C GLY A 237 10.03 1.95 16.13
N LEU A 238 8.85 1.32 16.27
CA LEU A 238 8.74 -0.05 16.74
C LEU A 238 9.40 -1.04 15.78
N ALA A 239 9.24 -0.87 14.47
CA ALA A 239 9.89 -1.72 13.47
C ALA A 239 11.42 -1.53 13.46
N ALA A 240 11.89 -0.29 13.59
CA ALA A 240 13.32 -0.01 13.75
C ALA A 240 13.87 -0.77 14.96
N ASN A 241 13.22 -0.70 16.13
CA ASN A 241 13.68 -1.42 17.31
C ASN A 241 13.59 -2.95 17.17
N LEU A 242 12.47 -3.48 16.65
CA LEU A 242 12.28 -4.93 16.50
C LEU A 242 13.37 -5.56 15.63
N SER A 243 13.83 -4.81 14.62
CA SER A 243 14.90 -5.22 13.71
C SER A 243 16.28 -5.36 14.37
N LEU A 244 16.47 -4.81 15.57
CA LEU A 244 17.77 -4.77 16.28
C LEU A 244 17.98 -5.98 17.21
N ARG A 245 17.11 -6.99 17.18
CA ARG A 245 17.19 -8.13 18.11
C ARG A 245 18.28 -9.13 17.74
N SER A 246 19.49 -8.85 18.25
CA SER A 246 20.48 -9.82 18.74
C SER A 246 21.50 -9.05 19.62
N SER A 247 21.33 -9.07 20.94
CA SER A 247 22.30 -8.58 21.95
C SER A 247 22.64 -7.07 21.92
N MET A 248 21.63 -6.19 22.01
CA MET A 248 21.85 -4.73 22.06
C MET A 248 21.11 -4.06 23.23
N SER A 249 21.74 -3.07 23.84
CA SER A 249 21.09 -2.20 24.84
C SER A 249 20.34 -1.08 24.12
N VAL A 250 19.00 -1.13 24.18
CA VAL A 250 18.12 -0.12 23.57
C VAL A 250 17.60 0.79 24.67
N LEU A 251 17.83 2.10 24.52
CA LEU A 251 17.28 3.11 25.42
C LEU A 251 16.06 3.76 24.76
N TRP A 252 14.94 3.79 25.48
CA TRP A 252 13.72 4.45 25.03
C TRP A 252 13.74 5.93 25.46
N LEU A 253 13.47 6.84 24.53
CA LEU A 253 13.32 8.29 24.73
C LEU A 253 12.07 8.77 24.02
#